data_AF-A0A9D6MMM3-F1
#
_entry.id   AF-A0A9D6MMM3-F1
#
_cell.length_a   1.000
_cell.length_b   1.000
_cell.length_c   1.000
_cell.angle_alpha   90.00
_cell.angle_beta   90.00
_cell.angle_gamma   90.00
#
_symmetry.space_group_name_H-M   'P 1'
#
loop_
_entity.id
_entity.type
_entity.pdbx_description
1 polymer ?
#
loop_
_entity_poly.entity_id
_entity_poly.type
_entity_poly.pdbx_seq_one_letter_code
_entity_poly.pdbx_strand_id
1 'polypeptide(L)'
;MKAARIVLALVLALTALTTFSPERLRAREPKQQMDQIVTQAKTPADHERLAKMYDAESAKARASAEMHRKMAEAYRKAGGSWVEKLHFDQHCDGLVTSYTTAAEEYEALAKAEREMAKGMK
;
A
#
# COMPACT_ATOMS: atom_id res chain seq x y z
N MET A 1 3.11 -39.06 35.74
CA MET A 1 4.14 -38.02 35.46
C MET A 1 4.69 -38.02 34.02
N LYS A 2 4.75 -39.15 33.30
CA LYS A 2 5.28 -39.19 31.91
C LYS A 2 4.32 -38.60 30.87
N ALA A 3 3.02 -38.89 30.99
CA ALA A 3 1.99 -38.35 30.09
C ALA A 3 1.84 -36.82 30.19
N ALA A 4 1.92 -36.25 31.39
CA ALA A 4 1.87 -34.80 31.60
C ALA A 4 3.04 -34.04 30.96
N ARG A 5 4.23 -34.67 30.87
CA ARG A 5 5.41 -34.11 30.20
C ARG A 5 5.30 -34.16 28.67
N ILE A 6 4.65 -35.20 28.13
CA ILE A 6 4.42 -35.37 26.69
C ILE A 6 3.35 -34.38 26.20
N VAL A 7 2.27 -34.20 26.97
CA VAL A 7 1.22 -33.22 26.65
C VAL A 7 1.76 -31.78 26.71
N LEU A 8 2.60 -31.46 27.70
CA LEU A 8 3.22 -30.14 27.80
C LEU A 8 4.19 -29.85 26.63
N ALA A 9 4.94 -30.85 26.18
CA ALA A 9 5.84 -30.72 25.02
C ALA A 9 5.07 -30.56 23.69
N LEU A 10 3.91 -31.21 23.54
CA LEU A 10 3.07 -31.08 22.34
C LEU A 10 2.35 -29.73 22.27
N VAL A 11 1.92 -29.16 23.41
CA VAL A 11 1.31 -27.83 23.46
C VAL A 11 2.33 -26.72 23.14
N LEU A 12 3.58 -26.86 23.59
CA LEU A 12 4.66 -25.92 23.27
C LEU A 12 5.11 -26.00 21.80
N ALA A 13 5.06 -27.18 21.18
CA ALA A 13 5.36 -27.32 19.75
C ALA A 13 4.24 -26.73 18.87
N LEU A 14 2.98 -26.85 19.28
CA LEU A 14 1.83 -26.35 18.50
C LEU A 14 1.69 -24.82 18.54
N THR A 15 2.12 -24.16 19.61
CA THR A 15 2.16 -22.68 19.70
C THR A 15 3.32 -22.05 18.93
N ALA A 16 4.40 -22.79 18.66
CA ALA A 16 5.51 -22.32 17.85
C ALA A 16 5.15 -22.24 16.35
N LEU A 17 4.21 -23.07 15.86
CA LEU A 17 3.81 -23.08 14.44
C LEU A 17 2.83 -21.96 14.05
N THR A 18 2.12 -21.34 15.00
CA THR A 18 1.17 -20.25 14.69
C THR A 18 1.80 -18.86 14.74
N THR A 19 3.02 -18.72 15.26
CA THR A 19 3.73 -17.44 15.34
C THR A 19 4.69 -17.19 14.16
N PHE A 20 5.12 -18.25 13.46
CA PHE A 20 5.95 -18.19 12.26
C PHE A 20 5.10 -18.16 10.98
N SER A 21 4.32 -17.10 10.78
CA SER A 21 3.70 -16.85 9.49
C SER A 21 4.74 -16.21 8.54
N PRO A 22 5.15 -16.87 7.42
CA PRO A 22 6.06 -16.27 6.45
C PRO A 22 5.49 -14.99 5.78
N GLU A 23 4.18 -14.74 5.93
CA GLU A 23 3.53 -13.50 5.48
C GLU A 23 4.02 -12.24 6.22
N ARG A 24 4.46 -12.34 7.49
CA ARG A 24 5.02 -11.18 8.20
C ARG A 24 6.39 -10.77 7.65
N LEU A 25 7.11 -11.67 6.99
CA LEU A 25 8.42 -11.39 6.38
C LEU A 25 8.31 -10.75 4.98
N ARG A 26 7.11 -10.71 4.38
CA ARG A 26 6.88 -9.96 3.12
C ARG A 26 6.64 -8.47 3.32
N ALA A 27 6.55 -7.99 4.57
CA ALA A 27 5.99 -6.68 4.87
C ALA A 27 7.01 -5.69 5.46
N ARG A 28 8.21 -5.59 4.88
CA ARG A 28 8.97 -4.32 4.81
C ARG A 28 10.14 -4.50 3.85
N GLU A 29 9.89 -4.34 2.55
CA GLU A 29 10.95 -3.83 1.67
C GLU A 29 11.59 -2.63 2.39
N PRO A 30 12.93 -2.52 2.45
CA PRO A 30 13.56 -1.29 2.91
C PRO A 30 12.87 -0.17 2.13
N LYS A 31 12.17 0.73 2.83
CA LYS A 31 11.67 1.95 2.19
C LYS A 31 12.92 2.72 1.81
N GLN A 32 13.51 2.39 0.66
CA GLN A 32 14.46 3.29 0.04
C GLN A 32 13.68 4.59 -0.10
N GLN A 33 14.18 5.60 0.60
CA GLN A 33 13.45 6.84 0.71
C GLN A 33 13.45 7.45 -0.71
N MET A 34 12.26 7.78 -1.23
CA MET A 34 12.08 8.24 -2.61
C MET A 34 12.96 9.46 -2.92
N ASP A 35 13.22 10.31 -1.92
CA ASP A 35 14.14 11.44 -1.98
C ASP A 35 15.57 11.05 -2.40
N GLN A 36 16.11 9.97 -1.84
CA GLN A 36 17.44 9.48 -2.19
C GLN A 36 17.47 8.94 -3.63
N ILE A 37 16.42 8.25 -4.06
CA ILE A 37 16.37 7.66 -5.40
C ILE A 37 16.22 8.74 -6.47
N VAL A 38 15.37 9.76 -6.24
CA VAL A 38 15.20 10.89 -7.16
C VAL A 38 16.52 11.66 -7.32
N THR A 39 17.27 11.89 -6.24
CA THR A 39 18.55 12.63 -6.31
C THR A 39 19.70 11.84 -6.94
N GLN A 40 19.61 10.52 -6.94
CA GLN A 40 20.67 9.64 -7.45
C GLN A 40 20.39 9.09 -8.85
N ALA A 41 19.21 9.32 -9.43
CA ALA A 41 18.89 8.87 -10.77
C ALA A 41 19.74 9.61 -11.82
N LYS A 42 20.69 8.90 -12.42
CA LYS A 42 21.68 9.47 -13.36
C LYS A 42 21.84 8.69 -14.66
N THR A 43 21.26 7.49 -14.72
CA THR A 43 21.38 6.60 -15.87
C THR A 43 20.00 6.25 -16.40
N PRO A 44 19.88 5.83 -17.68
CA PRO A 44 18.63 5.32 -18.22
C PRO A 44 17.99 4.23 -17.34
N ALA A 45 18.81 3.36 -16.75
CA ALA A 45 18.35 2.30 -15.86
C ALA A 45 17.81 2.82 -14.52
N ASP A 46 18.40 3.89 -13.97
CA ASP A 46 17.89 4.51 -12.75
C ASP A 46 16.55 5.20 -12.97
N HIS A 47 16.40 5.92 -14.09
CA HIS A 47 15.13 6.54 -14.45
C HIS A 47 14.03 5.49 -14.70
N GLU A 48 14.35 4.37 -15.37
CA GLU A 48 13.39 3.26 -15.51
C GLU A 48 13.03 2.61 -14.16
N ARG A 49 13.98 2.52 -13.22
CA ARG A 49 13.69 2.05 -11.86
C ARG A 49 12.73 3.00 -11.15
N LEU A 50 12.96 4.31 -11.24
CA LEU A 50 12.11 5.32 -10.62
C LEU A 50 10.70 5.33 -11.24
N ALA A 51 10.59 5.15 -12.56
CA ALA A 51 9.30 4.99 -13.23
C ALA A 51 8.46 3.84 -12.66
N LYS A 52 9.08 2.67 -12.46
CA LYS A 52 8.40 1.50 -11.87
C LYS A 52 7.96 1.73 -10.43
N MET A 53 8.71 2.52 -9.67
CA MET A 53 8.32 2.90 -8.30
C MET A 53 7.08 3.80 -8.32
N TYR A 54 7.04 4.78 -9.22
CA TYR A 54 5.87 5.62 -9.39
C TYR A 54 4.64 4.84 -9.88
N ASP A 55 4.80 3.87 -10.81
CA ASP A 55 3.68 2.99 -11.17
C ASP A 55 3.13 2.23 -9.95
N ALA A 56 4.02 1.75 -9.07
CA ALA A 56 3.62 1.04 -7.87
C ALA A 56 2.87 1.96 -6.88
N GLU A 57 3.29 3.22 -6.73
CA GLU A 57 2.58 4.20 -5.92
C GLU A 57 1.23 4.59 -6.54
N SER A 58 1.15 4.70 -7.88
CA SER A 58 -0.14 4.89 -8.57
C SER A 58 -1.10 3.73 -8.28
N ALA A 59 -0.65 2.48 -8.42
CA ALA A 59 -1.47 1.30 -8.14
C ALA A 59 -1.96 1.28 -6.68
N LYS A 60 -1.11 1.65 -5.72
CA LYS A 60 -1.51 1.79 -4.31
C LYS A 60 -2.55 2.89 -4.11
N ALA A 61 -2.36 4.06 -4.73
CA ALA A 61 -3.30 5.16 -4.66
C ALA A 61 -4.67 4.76 -5.25
N ARG A 62 -4.70 4.07 -6.41
CA ARG A 62 -5.94 3.52 -6.98
C ARG A 62 -6.63 2.53 -6.04
N ALA A 63 -5.86 1.66 -5.38
CA ALA A 63 -6.41 0.73 -4.39
C ALA A 63 -7.00 1.46 -3.17
N SER A 64 -6.36 2.54 -2.70
CA SER A 64 -6.89 3.39 -1.62
C SER A 64 -8.17 4.13 -2.05
N ALA A 65 -8.23 4.65 -3.27
CA ALA A 65 -9.45 5.25 -3.81
C ALA A 65 -10.61 4.24 -3.83
N GLU A 66 -10.36 3.02 -4.29
CA GLU A 66 -11.38 1.95 -4.30
C GLU A 66 -11.82 1.54 -2.89
N MET A 67 -10.89 1.48 -1.94
CA MET A 67 -11.22 1.24 -0.52
C MET A 67 -12.17 2.32 0.00
N HIS A 68 -11.85 3.60 -0.23
CA HIS A 68 -12.69 4.70 0.24
C HIS A 68 -14.03 4.77 -0.48
N ARG A 69 -14.11 4.38 -1.75
CA ARG A 69 -15.40 4.25 -2.47
C ARG A 69 -16.33 3.27 -1.75
N LYS A 70 -15.82 2.09 -1.38
CA LYS A 70 -16.60 1.08 -0.62
C LYS A 70 -16.99 1.59 0.77
N MET A 71 -16.12 2.34 1.44
CA MET A 71 -16.42 2.94 2.73
C MET A 71 -17.54 3.99 2.62
N ALA A 72 -17.49 4.84 1.59
CA ALA A 72 -18.52 5.84 1.34
C ALA A 72 -19.89 5.18 1.13
N GLU A 73 -19.95 4.12 0.32
CA GLU A 73 -21.16 3.31 0.13
C GLU A 73 -21.66 2.65 1.43
N ALA A 74 -20.74 2.12 2.24
CA ALA A 74 -21.09 1.53 3.53
C ALA A 74 -21.69 2.57 4.50
N TYR A 75 -21.11 3.78 4.58
CA TYR A 75 -21.67 4.86 5.39
C TYR A 75 -23.04 5.30 4.90
N ARG A 76 -23.21 5.49 3.58
CA ARG A 76 -24.51 5.82 2.98
C ARG A 76 -25.57 4.76 3.28
N LYS A 77 -25.20 3.48 3.22
CA LYS A 77 -26.11 2.36 3.53
C LYS A 77 -26.44 2.25 5.02
N ALA A 78 -25.46 2.49 5.89
CA ALA A 78 -25.66 2.46 7.33
C ALA A 78 -26.56 3.61 7.80
N GLY A 79 -26.42 4.79 7.20
CA GLY A 79 -27.17 5.99 7.56
C GLY A 79 -26.96 6.41 9.01
N GLY A 80 -27.91 7.19 9.54
CA GLY A 80 -27.95 7.59 10.94
C GLY A 80 -27.44 9.01 11.18
N SER A 81 -27.94 9.62 12.26
CA SER A 81 -27.75 11.05 12.55
C SER A 81 -26.29 11.47 12.69
N TRP A 82 -25.40 10.57 13.15
CA TRP A 82 -23.97 10.85 13.25
C TRP A 82 -23.25 10.82 11.91
N VAL A 83 -23.63 9.89 11.02
CA VAL A 83 -23.07 9.82 9.66
C VAL A 83 -23.42 11.09 8.90
N GLU A 84 -24.67 11.54 8.99
CA GLU A 84 -25.14 12.78 8.37
C GLU A 84 -24.47 14.02 8.98
N LYS A 85 -24.44 14.12 10.31
CA LYS A 85 -23.87 15.28 11.01
C LYS A 85 -22.37 15.45 10.81
N LEU A 86 -21.64 14.35 10.65
CA LEU A 86 -20.19 14.35 10.49
C LEU A 86 -19.74 14.09 9.05
N HIS A 87 -20.68 13.95 8.10
CA HIS A 87 -20.41 13.84 6.68
C HIS A 87 -19.38 12.74 6.32
N PHE A 88 -19.47 11.57 6.97
CA PHE A 88 -18.45 10.52 6.82
C PHE A 88 -18.33 9.98 5.40
N ASP A 89 -19.45 9.88 4.68
CA ASP A 89 -19.48 9.51 3.27
C ASP A 89 -18.78 10.57 2.40
N GLN A 90 -19.06 11.86 2.63
CA GLN A 90 -18.44 12.96 1.89
C GLN A 90 -16.93 13.05 2.13
N HIS A 91 -16.46 12.78 3.36
CA HIS A 91 -15.04 12.65 3.64
C HIS A 91 -14.39 11.52 2.83
N CYS A 92 -15.08 10.38 2.72
CA CYS A 92 -14.61 9.28 1.88
C CYS A 92 -14.60 9.66 0.40
N ASP A 93 -15.63 10.35 -0.12
CA ASP A 93 -15.66 10.83 -1.50
C ASP A 93 -14.52 11.83 -1.79
N GLY A 94 -14.17 12.69 -0.82
CA GLY A 94 -12.99 13.54 -0.88
C GLY A 94 -11.69 12.75 -1.00
N LEU A 95 -11.53 11.70 -0.19
CA LEU A 95 -10.37 10.79 -0.26
C LEU A 95 -10.31 10.02 -1.58
N VAL A 96 -11.45 9.58 -2.13
CA VAL A 96 -11.53 8.97 -3.46
C VAL A 96 -10.94 9.93 -4.50
N THR A 97 -11.34 11.20 -4.45
CA THR A 97 -10.85 12.23 -5.36
C THR A 97 -9.34 12.44 -5.20
N SER A 98 -8.87 12.68 -3.97
CA SER A 98 -7.45 12.90 -3.69
C SER A 98 -6.56 11.73 -4.12
N TYR A 99 -6.97 10.49 -3.83
CA TYR A 99 -6.20 9.32 -4.24
C TYR A 99 -6.26 9.05 -5.74
N THR A 100 -7.36 9.38 -6.41
CA THR A 100 -7.45 9.28 -7.87
C THR A 100 -6.49 10.28 -8.53
N THR A 101 -6.50 11.53 -8.09
CA THR A 101 -5.55 12.55 -8.57
C THR A 101 -4.11 12.14 -8.27
N ALA A 102 -3.81 11.64 -7.06
CA ALA A 102 -2.46 11.16 -6.73
C ALA A 102 -2.01 10.03 -7.67
N ALA A 103 -2.90 9.10 -8.03
CA ALA A 103 -2.58 8.03 -8.97
C ALA A 103 -2.22 8.57 -10.37
N GLU A 104 -2.96 9.57 -10.85
CA GLU A 104 -2.70 10.23 -12.13
C GLU A 104 -1.36 10.98 -12.14
N GLU A 105 -1.05 11.70 -11.04
CA GLU A 105 0.24 12.37 -10.87
C GLU A 105 1.41 11.38 -10.84
N TYR A 106 1.24 10.24 -10.15
CA TYR A 106 2.25 9.18 -10.16
C TYR A 106 2.43 8.56 -11.55
N GLU A 107 1.36 8.35 -12.32
CA GLU A 107 1.44 7.88 -13.71
C GLU A 107 2.16 8.90 -14.60
N ALA A 108 1.90 10.19 -14.42
CA ALA A 108 2.58 11.26 -15.14
C ALA A 108 4.09 11.28 -14.83
N LEU A 109 4.46 11.17 -13.55
CA LEU A 109 5.86 11.04 -13.14
C LEU A 109 6.53 9.79 -13.74
N ALA A 110 5.86 8.64 -13.69
CA ALA A 110 6.37 7.41 -14.27
C ALA A 110 6.62 7.54 -15.78
N LYS A 111 5.72 8.24 -16.49
CA LYS A 111 5.90 8.53 -17.92
C LYS A 111 7.09 9.46 -18.17
N ALA A 112 7.22 10.54 -17.40
CA ALA A 112 8.31 11.51 -17.53
C ALA A 112 9.70 10.85 -17.31
N GLU A 113 9.82 10.00 -16.29
CA GLU A 113 11.04 9.24 -16.02
C GLU A 113 11.43 8.32 -17.19
N ARG A 114 10.45 7.66 -17.82
CA ARG A 114 10.68 6.84 -19.03
C ARG A 114 11.10 7.67 -20.24
N GLU A 115 10.57 8.87 -20.38
CA GLU A 115 10.97 9.79 -21.44
C GLU A 115 12.42 10.26 -21.25
N MET A 116 12.81 10.61 -20.03
CA MET A 116 14.21 10.91 -19.68
C MET A 116 15.12 9.71 -19.97
N ALA A 117 14.73 8.50 -19.56
CA ALA A 117 15.50 7.28 -19.83
C ALA A 117 15.73 7.03 -21.33
N LYS A 118 14.75 7.34 -22.18
CA LYS A 118 14.86 7.22 -23.64
C LYS A 118 15.76 8.29 -24.24
N GLY A 119 15.70 9.53 -23.76
CA GLY A 119 16.48 10.66 -24.26
C GLY A 119 17.97 10.61 -23.91
N MET A 120 18.37 9.74 -22.99
CA MET A 120 19.75 9.53 -22.56
C MET A 120 20.48 8.39 -23.30
N LYS A 121 19.82 7.77 -24.28
CA LYS A 121 20.41 6.75 -25.16
C LYS A 121 21.07 7.41 -26.35
#